data_AF-A0A089KSY1-F1
#
_entry.id   AF-A0A089KSY1-F1
#
_cell.length_a   1.000
_cell.length_b   1.000
_cell.length_c   1.000
_cell.angle_alpha   90.00
_cell.angle_beta   90.00
_cell.angle_gamma   90.00
#
_symmetry.space_group_name_H-M   'P 1'
#
loop_
_entity.id
_entity.type
_entity.pdbx_description
1 polymer ?
#
loop_
_entity_poly.entity_id
_entity_poly.type
_entity_poly.pdbx_seq_one_letter_code
_entity_poly.pdbx_strand_id
1 'polypeptide(L)'
;MSINKPKVVLPVLVLLFLSLITTASTPGTRAEAQSGAQSEHLTVYINGIHKTADGSLKLTADPVEWYEGAEADRIFAGREPEAAAEIGGAPDGYYIVNDSDTLSTYPVADNAAVTMQIFDHTGNIEDLDINWNESITLQKFTEEFAQTDVFDLSWTPYHVTLENGVITSIVQQYIP
;
A
#
# COMPACT_ATOMS: atom_id res chain seq x y z
N MET A 1 59.72 23.98 -31.10
CA MET A 1 59.10 22.84 -30.38
C MET A 1 58.58 21.86 -31.43
N SER A 2 59.13 20.64 -31.44
CA SER A 2 58.57 19.35 -31.90
C SER A 2 57.05 19.31 -32.20
N ILE A 3 56.46 18.54 -33.14
CA ILE A 3 56.77 17.23 -33.77
C ILE A 3 55.78 17.01 -34.97
N ASN A 4 56.26 16.31 -36.02
CA ASN A 4 55.64 15.38 -37.02
C ASN A 4 54.11 15.05 -36.95
N LYS A 5 53.35 14.62 -37.98
CA LYS A 5 53.47 14.18 -39.41
C LYS A 5 52.02 14.00 -39.94
N PRO A 6 51.74 14.03 -41.26
CA PRO A 6 50.44 13.63 -41.83
C PRO A 6 50.48 12.19 -42.39
N LYS A 7 49.39 11.41 -42.30
CA LYS A 7 49.00 10.37 -43.29
C LYS A 7 47.49 10.04 -43.21
N VAL A 8 46.79 10.29 -44.31
CA VAL A 8 45.45 9.80 -44.66
C VAL A 8 45.59 8.38 -45.22
N VAL A 9 44.95 7.37 -44.61
CA VAL A 9 44.41 6.12 -45.19
C VAL A 9 43.52 5.55 -44.06
N LEU A 10 42.21 5.28 -44.14
CA LEU A 10 41.54 4.25 -44.93
C LEU A 10 40.05 4.19 -44.47
N PRO A 11 39.02 4.51 -45.28
CA PRO A 11 37.62 4.33 -44.88
C PRO A 11 36.97 3.20 -45.68
N VAL A 12 37.27 1.92 -45.43
CA VAL A 12 36.57 0.81 -46.14
C VAL A 12 36.34 -0.46 -45.30
N LEU A 13 36.97 -0.66 -44.13
CA LEU A 13 36.95 -1.99 -43.47
C LEU A 13 35.83 -2.23 -42.43
N VAL A 14 34.82 -1.37 -42.30
CA VAL A 14 33.73 -1.56 -41.30
C VAL A 14 32.39 -1.98 -41.93
N LEU A 15 32.23 -1.88 -43.25
CA LEU A 15 30.98 -2.23 -43.94
C LEU A 15 30.82 -3.74 -44.25
N LEU A 16 31.77 -4.59 -43.87
CA LEU A 16 31.75 -6.03 -44.19
C LEU A 16 31.36 -6.95 -43.02
N PHE A 17 30.79 -6.43 -41.93
CA PHE A 17 30.34 -7.23 -40.77
C PHE A 17 28.81 -7.39 -40.68
N LEU A 18 28.04 -6.94 -41.67
CA LEU A 18 26.57 -6.94 -41.63
C LEU A 18 25.89 -8.10 -42.39
N SER A 19 26.62 -9.10 -42.88
CA SER A 19 26.05 -10.14 -43.76
C SER A 19 25.91 -11.55 -43.17
N LEU A 20 26.00 -11.73 -41.84
CA LEU A 20 25.81 -13.05 -41.21
C LEU A 20 24.99 -12.96 -39.91
N ILE A 21 23.68 -12.77 -40.04
CA ILE A 21 22.74 -13.13 -38.98
C ILE A 21 21.93 -14.32 -39.51
N THR A 22 22.49 -15.52 -39.34
CA THR A 22 21.74 -16.76 -39.51
C THR A 22 20.68 -16.85 -38.43
N THR A 23 19.41 -16.92 -38.81
CA THR A 23 18.30 -17.21 -37.90
C THR A 23 18.41 -18.63 -37.40
N ALA A 24 19.12 -18.82 -36.29
CA ALA A 24 19.03 -20.03 -35.48
C ALA A 24 17.81 -19.87 -34.56
N SER A 25 16.68 -20.46 -34.96
CA SER A 25 15.52 -20.65 -34.08
C SER A 25 15.84 -21.75 -33.09
N THR A 26 16.46 -21.38 -31.98
CA THR A 26 16.40 -22.19 -30.76
C THR A 26 14.94 -22.22 -30.32
N PRO A 27 14.32 -23.38 -30.02
CA PRO A 27 13.05 -23.41 -29.31
C PRO A 27 13.34 -22.87 -27.91
N GLY A 28 13.23 -21.54 -27.78
CA GLY A 28 13.25 -20.88 -26.50
C GLY A 28 12.02 -21.37 -25.76
N THR A 29 12.23 -22.14 -24.71
CA THR A 29 11.27 -22.23 -23.61
C THR A 29 10.96 -20.79 -23.24
N ARG A 30 9.79 -20.31 -23.68
CA ARG A 30 9.27 -19.02 -23.26
C ARG A 30 9.16 -19.16 -21.75
N ALA A 31 10.08 -18.55 -21.02
CA ALA A 31 9.84 -18.30 -19.61
C ALA A 31 8.55 -17.50 -19.61
N GLU A 32 7.45 -18.15 -19.22
CA GLU A 32 6.31 -17.41 -18.71
C GLU A 32 6.91 -16.48 -17.67
N ALA A 33 6.76 -15.17 -17.88
CA ALA A 33 6.94 -14.24 -16.80
C ALA A 33 5.93 -14.69 -15.76
N GLN A 34 6.40 -15.44 -14.77
CA GLN A 34 5.66 -15.75 -13.57
C GLN A 34 5.16 -14.41 -13.09
N SER A 35 3.84 -14.22 -13.15
CA SER A 35 3.19 -13.01 -12.64
C SER A 35 3.83 -12.73 -11.29
N GLY A 36 4.62 -11.66 -11.19
CA GLY A 36 5.24 -11.29 -9.92
C GLY A 36 4.13 -11.22 -8.88
N ALA A 37 4.44 -11.60 -7.64
CA ALA A 37 3.48 -11.47 -6.54
C ALA A 37 2.85 -10.08 -6.61
N GLN A 38 1.52 -10.03 -6.75
CA GLN A 38 0.79 -8.77 -6.85
C GLN A 38 0.67 -8.24 -5.43
N SER A 39 1.51 -7.25 -5.11
CA SER A 39 1.49 -6.54 -3.84
C SER A 39 0.66 -5.28 -3.98
N GLU A 40 -0.32 -5.11 -3.10
CA GLU A 40 -1.22 -3.95 -3.07
C GLU A 40 -1.23 -3.34 -1.67
N HIS A 41 -1.28 -2.00 -1.62
CA HIS A 41 -1.43 -1.25 -0.38
C HIS A 41 -2.75 -0.49 -0.44
N LEU A 42 -3.62 -0.73 0.54
CA LEU A 42 -4.92 -0.07 0.64
C LEU A 42 -5.03 0.61 2.00
N THR A 43 -5.73 1.75 2.03
CA THR A 43 -6.26 2.30 3.28
C THR A 43 -7.72 1.88 3.38
N VAL A 44 -8.12 1.37 4.54
CA VAL A 44 -9.46 0.81 4.76
C VAL A 44 -10.00 1.21 6.12
N TYR A 45 -11.31 1.32 6.23
CA TYR A 45 -12.01 1.10 7.49
C TYR A 45 -12.36 -0.38 7.59
N ILE A 46 -12.08 -1.01 8.72
CA ILE A 46 -12.46 -2.41 8.95
C ILE A 46 -13.88 -2.40 9.53
N ASN A 47 -14.79 -3.13 8.89
CA ASN A 47 -16.18 -3.25 9.35
C ASN A 47 -16.43 -4.53 10.14
N GLY A 48 -15.58 -5.55 9.96
CA GLY A 48 -15.72 -6.80 10.69
C GLY A 48 -14.61 -7.79 10.42
N ILE A 49 -14.36 -8.64 11.42
CA ILE A 49 -13.41 -9.75 11.34
C ILE A 49 -14.18 -11.02 11.69
N HIS A 50 -14.13 -12.02 10.82
CA HIS A 50 -14.91 -13.24 10.96
C HIS A 50 -14.04 -14.48 10.70
N LYS A 51 -14.21 -15.50 11.55
CA LYS A 51 -13.69 -16.84 11.28
C LYS A 51 -14.62 -17.57 10.33
N THR A 52 -14.07 -18.22 9.32
CA THR A 52 -14.83 -19.12 8.45
C THR A 52 -14.94 -20.51 9.08
N ALA A 53 -15.70 -21.41 8.45
CA ALA A 53 -15.91 -22.77 8.94
C ALA A 53 -14.62 -23.62 9.04
N ASP A 54 -13.59 -23.28 8.25
CA ASP A 54 -12.28 -23.98 8.29
C ASP A 54 -11.30 -23.38 9.31
N GLY A 55 -11.70 -22.31 10.02
CA GLY A 55 -10.89 -21.61 11.01
C GLY A 55 -10.08 -20.44 10.47
N SER A 56 -9.99 -20.26 9.15
CA SER A 56 -9.34 -19.10 8.53
C SER A 56 -10.06 -17.79 8.83
N LEU A 57 -9.31 -16.69 8.86
CA LEU A 57 -9.85 -15.35 9.10
C LEU A 57 -10.18 -14.64 7.78
N LYS A 58 -11.30 -13.92 7.79
CA LYS A 58 -11.68 -12.96 6.77
C LYS A 58 -11.96 -11.60 7.41
N LEU A 59 -11.50 -10.56 6.74
CA LEU A 59 -11.69 -9.17 7.13
C LEU A 59 -12.60 -8.52 6.07
N THR A 60 -13.71 -7.94 6.51
CA THR A 60 -14.59 -7.12 5.68
C THR A 60 -14.22 -5.66 5.92
N ALA A 61 -13.88 -4.96 4.84
CA ALA A 61 -13.36 -3.61 4.89
C ALA A 61 -13.99 -2.74 3.80
N ASP A 62 -14.07 -1.46 4.10
CA ASP A 62 -14.43 -0.38 3.19
C ASP A 62 -13.14 0.37 2.77
N PRO A 63 -12.69 0.21 1.52
CA PRO A 63 -11.52 0.94 1.02
C PRO A 63 -11.81 2.44 0.90
N VAL A 64 -10.85 3.25 1.33
CA VAL A 64 -10.90 4.71 1.22
C VAL A 64 -9.73 5.23 0.41
N GLU A 65 -9.94 6.31 -0.32
CA GLU A 65 -8.85 7.01 -0.97
C GLU A 65 -8.15 7.94 0.02
N TRP A 66 -6.86 7.68 0.24
CA TRP A 66 -5.99 8.51 1.08
C TRP A 66 -5.03 9.30 0.20
N TYR A 67 -5.22 10.61 0.13
CA TYR A 67 -4.35 11.52 -0.63
C TYR A 67 -3.42 12.26 0.33
N GLU A 68 -2.18 12.50 -0.10
CA GLU A 68 -1.17 13.21 0.69
C GLU A 68 -0.51 14.34 -0.10
N GLY A 69 -0.05 15.37 0.63
CA GLY A 69 0.69 16.50 0.09
C GLY A 69 -0.06 17.24 -1.01
N ALA A 70 0.65 17.56 -2.11
CA ALA A 70 0.08 18.35 -3.20
C ALA A 70 -1.14 17.68 -3.88
N GLU A 71 -1.24 16.36 -3.82
CA GLU A 71 -2.41 15.65 -4.33
C GLU A 71 -3.61 15.83 -3.39
N ALA A 72 -3.39 15.79 -2.06
CA ALA A 72 -4.42 16.11 -1.08
C ALA A 72 -4.95 17.54 -1.29
N ASP A 73 -4.06 18.52 -1.45
CA ASP A 73 -4.42 19.92 -1.73
C ASP A 73 -5.29 20.04 -2.98
N ARG A 74 -4.94 19.29 -4.04
CA ARG A 74 -5.67 19.29 -5.30
C ARG A 74 -7.07 18.72 -5.15
N ILE A 75 -7.20 17.58 -4.46
CA ILE A 75 -8.50 16.95 -4.23
C ILE A 75 -9.36 17.81 -3.31
N PHE A 76 -8.77 18.32 -2.22
CA PHE A 76 -9.43 19.23 -1.28
C PHE A 76 -9.95 20.49 -1.98
N ALA A 77 -9.12 21.18 -2.77
CA ALA A 77 -9.55 22.39 -3.49
C ALA A 77 -10.66 22.13 -4.52
N GLY A 78 -10.68 20.93 -5.10
CA GLY A 78 -11.75 20.53 -6.03
C GLY A 78 -13.09 20.27 -5.34
N ARG A 79 -13.07 19.77 -4.10
CA ARG A 79 -14.26 19.34 -3.35
C ARG A 79 -14.77 20.41 -2.38
N GLU A 80 -13.85 21.20 -1.82
CA GLU A 80 -14.10 22.23 -0.82
C GLU A 80 -13.47 23.58 -1.25
N PRO A 81 -13.94 24.18 -2.36
CA PRO A 81 -13.29 25.34 -2.95
C PRO A 81 -13.30 26.59 -2.06
N GLU A 82 -14.34 26.77 -1.24
CA GLU A 82 -14.42 27.91 -0.30
C GLU A 82 -13.40 27.76 0.82
N ALA A 83 -13.33 26.58 1.44
CA ALA A 83 -12.35 26.29 2.48
C ALA A 83 -10.93 26.39 1.93
N ALA A 84 -10.66 25.80 0.76
CA ALA A 84 -9.35 25.91 0.11
C ALA A 84 -8.94 27.35 -0.22
N ALA A 85 -9.90 28.25 -0.52
CA ALA A 85 -9.60 29.67 -0.70
C ALA A 85 -9.22 30.37 0.63
N GLU A 86 -9.73 29.87 1.76
CA GLU A 86 -9.44 30.40 3.10
C GLU A 86 -8.15 29.84 3.69
N ILE A 87 -7.96 28.51 3.64
CA ILE A 87 -6.85 27.82 4.32
C ILE A 87 -5.74 27.34 3.37
N GLY A 88 -5.93 27.47 2.05
CA GLY A 88 -4.91 27.27 1.03
C GLY A 88 -4.67 25.82 0.57
N GLY A 89 -5.01 24.82 1.39
CA GLY A 89 -4.75 23.41 1.10
C GLY A 89 -5.40 22.47 2.10
N ALA A 90 -5.19 21.16 1.94
CA ALA A 90 -5.76 20.15 2.82
C ALA A 90 -5.18 20.31 4.24
N PRO A 91 -6.02 20.33 5.28
CA PRO A 91 -5.55 20.33 6.66
C PRO A 91 -4.59 19.16 6.92
N ASP A 92 -3.56 19.39 7.72
CA ASP A 92 -2.58 18.36 8.15
C ASP A 92 -1.85 17.62 7.02
N GLY A 93 -1.98 18.07 5.77
CA GLY A 93 -1.27 17.53 4.61
C GLY A 93 -1.85 16.23 4.03
N TYR A 94 -3.06 15.84 4.42
CA TYR A 94 -3.76 14.68 3.84
C TYR A 94 -5.25 14.97 3.63
N TYR A 95 -5.88 14.21 2.74
CA TYR A 95 -7.32 14.28 2.50
C TYR A 95 -7.88 12.88 2.24
N ILE A 96 -8.86 12.47 3.04
CA ILE A 96 -9.50 11.16 2.95
C ILE A 96 -10.82 11.32 2.20
N VAL A 97 -11.02 10.51 1.18
CA VAL A 97 -12.29 10.38 0.48
C VAL A 97 -12.83 8.98 0.72
N ASN A 98 -14.12 8.92 1.02
CA ASN A 98 -14.87 7.68 0.99
C ASN A 98 -16.17 7.94 0.22
N ASP A 99 -16.11 7.78 -1.11
CA ASP A 99 -17.27 7.92 -1.98
C ASP A 99 -17.92 6.57 -2.33
N SER A 100 -17.31 5.46 -1.90
CA SER A 100 -17.70 4.11 -2.25
C SER A 100 -18.32 3.39 -1.06
N ASP A 101 -19.57 2.96 -1.16
CA ASP A 101 -20.20 2.10 -0.13
C ASP A 101 -19.83 0.60 -0.30
N THR A 102 -18.75 0.29 -1.03
CA THR A 102 -18.43 -1.09 -1.45
C THR A 102 -17.61 -1.82 -0.40
N LEU A 103 -18.28 -2.64 0.40
CA LEU A 103 -17.59 -3.57 1.29
C LEU A 103 -16.92 -4.70 0.50
N SER A 104 -15.62 -4.87 0.74
CA SER A 104 -14.81 -5.96 0.19
C SER A 104 -14.38 -6.90 1.31
N THR A 105 -14.36 -8.20 1.03
CA THR A 105 -13.93 -9.22 1.99
C THR A 105 -12.63 -9.86 1.54
N TYR A 106 -11.61 -9.78 2.40
CA TYR A 106 -10.27 -10.28 2.14
C TYR A 106 -9.92 -11.44 3.08
N PRO A 107 -9.29 -12.52 2.61
CA PRO A 107 -8.66 -13.49 3.49
C PRO A 107 -7.46 -12.85 4.20
N VAL A 108 -7.24 -13.24 5.45
CA VAL A 108 -6.09 -12.79 6.26
C VAL A 108 -5.14 -13.96 6.45
N ALA A 109 -3.85 -13.74 6.20
CA ALA A 109 -2.82 -14.74 6.46
C ALA A 109 -2.73 -15.04 7.97
N ASP A 110 -2.54 -16.31 8.33
CA ASP A 110 -2.48 -16.74 9.75
C ASP A 110 -1.35 -16.03 10.54
N ASN A 111 -0.31 -15.58 9.84
CA ASN A 111 0.84 -14.87 10.38
C ASN A 111 0.88 -13.39 9.98
N ALA A 112 -0.26 -12.79 9.62
CA ALA A 112 -0.31 -11.37 9.29
C ALA A 112 0.25 -10.52 10.45
N ALA A 113 1.11 -9.58 10.12
CA ALA A 113 1.66 -8.65 11.09
C ALA A 113 0.61 -7.59 11.45
N VAL A 114 0.47 -7.28 12.74
CA VAL A 114 -0.41 -6.21 13.21
C VAL A 114 0.39 -5.19 14.02
N THR A 115 0.24 -3.92 13.66
CA THR A 115 0.86 -2.78 14.34
C THR A 115 -0.21 -1.76 14.70
N MET A 116 -0.36 -1.50 15.99
CA MET A 116 -1.32 -0.56 16.56
C MET A 116 -0.61 0.72 16.99
N GLN A 117 -1.37 1.81 17.06
CA GLN A 117 -0.94 3.08 17.64
C GLN A 117 -1.67 3.35 18.96
N ILE A 118 -2.95 2.96 19.04
CA ILE A 118 -3.80 3.17 20.20
C ILE A 118 -4.91 2.11 20.25
N PHE A 119 -5.08 1.48 21.40
CA PHE A 119 -6.20 0.59 21.72
C PHE A 119 -6.29 0.46 23.25
N ASP A 120 -7.36 -0.16 23.74
CA ASP A 120 -7.56 -0.33 25.17
C ASP A 120 -6.69 -1.47 25.74
N HIS A 121 -5.85 -1.15 26.72
CA HIS A 121 -5.03 -2.12 27.44
C HIS A 121 -5.63 -2.55 28.79
N THR A 122 -6.54 -1.75 29.36
CA THR A 122 -6.92 -1.86 30.78
C THR A 122 -8.40 -2.07 31.02
N GLY A 123 -9.27 -1.81 30.03
CA GLY A 123 -10.72 -1.75 30.19
C GLY A 123 -11.24 -0.36 30.57
N ASN A 124 -10.37 0.65 30.69
CA ASN A 124 -10.74 2.00 31.14
C ASN A 124 -10.34 3.07 30.13
N ILE A 125 -11.30 3.89 29.71
CA ILE A 125 -11.05 4.99 28.76
C ILE A 125 -10.07 6.04 29.28
N GLU A 126 -9.98 6.22 30.61
CA GLU A 126 -9.05 7.18 31.23
C GLU A 126 -7.58 6.76 31.12
N ASP A 127 -7.33 5.46 30.90
CA ASP A 127 -5.98 4.92 30.71
C ASP A 127 -5.61 4.79 29.22
N LEU A 128 -6.50 5.20 28.29
CA LEU A 128 -6.25 5.11 26.87
C LEU A 128 -5.12 6.07 26.48
N ASP A 129 -4.01 5.53 26.02
CA ASP A 129 -2.81 6.28 25.64
C ASP A 129 -2.23 5.75 24.33
N ILE A 130 -1.46 6.60 23.65
CA ILE A 130 -0.83 6.26 22.38
C ILE A 130 0.47 5.49 22.64
N ASN A 131 0.48 4.24 22.22
CA ASN A 131 1.67 3.40 22.15
C ASN A 131 2.11 3.26 20.69
N TRP A 132 2.99 4.17 20.26
CA TRP A 132 3.45 4.22 18.88
C TRP A 132 4.07 2.90 18.40
N ASN A 133 3.54 2.38 17.31
CA ASN A 133 4.01 1.18 16.61
C ASN A 133 4.04 -0.08 17.49
N GLU A 134 3.04 -0.24 18.35
CA GLU A 134 2.90 -1.43 19.19
C GLU A 134 2.55 -2.65 18.33
N SER A 135 3.46 -3.63 18.29
CA SER A 135 3.18 -4.89 17.58
C SER A 135 2.36 -5.83 18.46
N ILE A 136 1.24 -6.33 17.92
CA ILE A 136 0.37 -7.29 18.58
C ILE A 136 0.14 -8.53 17.71
N THR A 137 -0.34 -9.61 18.32
CA THR A 137 -0.74 -10.80 17.56
C THR A 137 -2.05 -10.57 16.82
N LEU A 138 -2.25 -11.23 15.68
CA LEU A 138 -3.53 -11.22 14.95
C LEU A 138 -4.71 -11.68 15.83
N GLN A 139 -4.46 -12.61 16.75
CA GLN A 139 -5.46 -13.06 17.72
C GLN A 139 -5.85 -11.91 18.67
N LYS A 140 -4.87 -11.24 19.29
CA LYS A 140 -5.13 -10.12 20.19
C LYS A 140 -5.86 -9.00 19.46
N PHE A 141 -5.46 -8.69 18.23
CA PHE A 141 -6.16 -7.71 17.39
C PHE A 141 -7.63 -8.08 17.19
N THR A 142 -7.94 -9.34 16.88
CA THR A 142 -9.32 -9.81 16.70
C THR A 142 -10.15 -9.71 18.00
N GLU A 143 -9.51 -9.98 19.14
CA GLU A 143 -10.14 -9.88 20.47
C GLU A 143 -10.42 -8.42 20.87
N GLU A 144 -9.49 -7.51 20.61
CA GLU A 144 -9.69 -6.07 20.84
C GLU A 144 -10.68 -5.45 19.87
N PHE A 145 -10.66 -5.85 18.59
CA PHE A 145 -11.59 -5.33 17.59
C PHE A 145 -13.06 -5.67 17.91
N ALA A 146 -13.29 -6.77 18.64
CA ALA A 146 -14.63 -7.15 19.09
C ALA A 146 -15.11 -6.35 20.32
N GLN A 147 -14.21 -5.64 21.01
CA GLN A 147 -14.50 -4.83 22.19
C GLN A 147 -14.76 -3.38 21.76
N THR A 148 -16.02 -2.94 21.85
CA THR A 148 -16.43 -1.60 21.38
C THR A 148 -16.83 -0.66 22.51
N ASP A 149 -16.81 -1.13 23.76
CA ASP A 149 -17.34 -0.39 24.91
C ASP A 149 -16.41 0.75 25.36
N VAL A 150 -15.09 0.60 25.19
CA VAL A 150 -14.09 1.59 25.61
C VAL A 150 -13.60 2.39 24.41
N PHE A 151 -13.07 1.71 23.41
CA PHE A 151 -12.56 2.32 22.18
C PHE A 151 -12.89 1.44 20.98
N ASP A 152 -13.79 1.91 20.13
CA ASP A 152 -14.22 1.16 18.94
C ASP A 152 -13.15 1.26 17.84
N LEU A 153 -12.39 0.18 17.67
CA LEU A 153 -11.33 0.08 16.68
C LEU A 153 -11.83 0.21 15.24
N SER A 154 -13.12 -0.03 14.97
CA SER A 154 -13.70 0.15 13.63
C SER A 154 -13.73 1.61 13.16
N TRP A 155 -13.59 2.57 14.08
CA TRP A 155 -13.60 4.00 13.76
C TRP A 155 -12.24 4.53 13.33
N THR A 156 -11.20 3.70 13.39
CA THR A 156 -9.85 4.07 12.93
C THR A 156 -9.59 3.50 11.53
N PRO A 157 -8.90 4.24 10.66
CA PRO A 157 -8.44 3.68 9.40
C PRO A 157 -7.22 2.80 9.60
N TYR A 158 -7.00 1.90 8.66
CA TYR A 158 -5.88 0.98 8.63
C TYR A 158 -5.23 0.98 7.26
N HIS A 159 -3.90 0.99 7.22
CA HIS A 159 -3.14 0.62 6.03
C HIS A 159 -2.94 -0.89 6.02
N VAL A 160 -3.45 -1.55 4.99
CA VAL A 160 -3.31 -2.99 4.79
C VAL A 160 -2.42 -3.28 3.58
N THR A 161 -1.57 -4.29 3.71
CA THR A 161 -0.80 -4.84 2.59
C THR A 161 -1.41 -6.18 2.20
N LEU A 162 -1.72 -6.31 0.91
CA LEU A 162 -2.22 -7.55 0.32
C LEU A 162 -1.13 -8.15 -0.56
N GLU A 163 -0.88 -9.44 -0.38
CA GLU A 163 -0.03 -10.24 -1.26
C GLU A 163 -0.90 -11.27 -1.97
N ASN A 164 -1.05 -11.13 -3.28
CA ASN A 164 -1.94 -11.97 -4.10
C ASN A 164 -3.39 -11.99 -3.55
N GLY A 165 -3.89 -10.84 -3.10
CA GLY A 165 -5.24 -10.69 -2.53
C GLY A 165 -5.41 -11.19 -1.10
N VAL A 166 -4.34 -11.59 -0.41
CA VAL A 166 -4.36 -12.03 1.00
C VAL A 166 -3.69 -10.96 1.87
N ILE A 167 -4.36 -10.52 2.93
CA ILE A 167 -3.80 -9.55 3.87
C ILE A 167 -2.63 -10.17 4.63
N THR A 168 -1.47 -9.53 4.57
CA THR A 168 -0.23 -9.94 5.26
C THR A 168 0.25 -8.92 6.29
N SER A 169 -0.23 -7.68 6.23
CA SER A 169 0.09 -6.63 7.20
C SER A 169 -1.12 -5.74 7.44
N ILE A 170 -1.34 -5.35 8.70
CA ILE A 170 -2.38 -4.42 9.14
C ILE A 170 -1.69 -3.38 10.04
N VAL A 171 -1.72 -2.11 9.65
CA VAL A 171 -1.13 -1.00 10.42
C VAL A 171 -2.23 0.00 10.70
N GLN A 172 -2.52 0.23 11.97
CA GLN A 172 -3.47 1.26 12.37
C GLN A 172 -2.92 2.64 12.02
N GLN A 173 -3.75 3.47 11.38
CA GLN A 173 -3.48 4.88 11.17
C GLN A 173 -4.04 5.68 12.34
N TYR A 174 -3.17 6.42 13.03
CA TYR A 174 -3.59 7.40 14.02
C TYR A 174 -4.09 8.66 13.29
N ILE A 175 -5.28 9.13 13.65
CA ILE A 175 -5.80 10.43 13.23
C ILE A 175 -5.83 11.32 14.48
N PRO A 176 -5.10 12.46 14.48
CA PRO A 176 -4.96 13.35 15.63
C PRO A 176 -6.25 14.05 16.08
#